data_AF-A0A7S1NB17-F1
#
_entry.id   AF-A0A7S1NB17-F1
#
_cell.length_a   1.000
_cell.length_b   1.000
_cell.length_c   1.000
_cell.angle_alpha   90.00
_cell.angle_beta   90.00
_cell.angle_gamma   90.00
#
_symmetry.space_group_name_H-M   'P 1'
#
loop_
_entity.id
_entity.type
_entity.pdbx_description
1 polymer ?
#
loop_
_entity_poly.entity_id
_entity_poly.type
_entity_poly.pdbx_seq_one_letter_code
_entity_poly.pdbx_strand_id
1 'polypeptide(L)'
;LSVLGHEISTPVQSLKLGIEALWELTLAKTYMDVIQGMALCVGQVLSNMNSVLQSHQLGHGKVELYASKFSTPQMLMRSCSITWQLARAKQILLHWVVSPKACYKVLLEADVERLIQVTVNLLVSAITRSPEG
;
A
#
# COMPACT_ATOMS: atom_id res chain seq x y z
N LEU A 1 6.52 5.65 21.71
CA LEU A 1 6.19 5.06 20.38
C LEU A 1 6.59 5.94 19.21
N SER A 2 6.52 7.27 19.24
CA SER A 2 7.02 8.11 18.13
C SER A 2 8.54 7.98 17.89
N VAL A 3 9.34 7.90 18.96
CA VAL A 3 10.80 7.67 18.89
C VAL A 3 11.09 6.25 18.37
N LEU A 4 10.44 5.24 18.92
CA LEU A 4 10.47 3.85 18.43
C LEU A 4 10.05 3.74 16.95
N GLY A 5 9.04 4.50 16.52
CA GLY A 5 8.61 4.54 15.12
C GLY A 5 9.69 5.09 14.20
N HIS A 6 10.42 6.12 14.64
CA HIS A 6 11.56 6.67 13.91
C HIS A 6 12.76 5.70 13.90
N GLU A 7 13.10 5.11 15.05
CA GLU A 7 14.20 4.16 15.19
C GLU A 7 14.02 2.88 14.36
N ILE A 8 12.77 2.44 14.15
CA ILE A 8 12.49 1.29 13.30
C ILE A 8 12.25 1.70 11.83
N SER A 9 11.82 2.93 11.54
CA SER A 9 11.69 3.41 10.16
C SER A 9 13.03 3.41 9.42
N THR A 10 14.12 3.79 10.10
CA THR A 10 15.47 3.85 9.55
C THR A 10 15.96 2.51 8.99
N PRO A 11 16.01 1.40 9.77
CA PRO A 11 16.47 0.11 9.24
C PRO A 11 15.57 -0.43 8.12
N VAL A 12 14.26 -0.16 8.16
CA VAL A 12 13.35 -0.63 7.11
C VAL A 12 13.50 0.18 5.82
N GLN A 13 13.75 1.49 5.91
CA GLN A 13 14.13 2.32 4.76
C GLN A 13 15.47 1.87 4.17
N SER A 14 16.46 1.53 5.00
CA SER A 14 17.74 0.97 4.52
C SER A 14 17.55 -0.36 3.80
N LEU A 15 16.67 -1.24 4.28
CA LEU A 15 16.31 -2.48 3.59
C LEU A 15 15.64 -2.22 2.23
N LYS A 16 14.73 -1.25 2.16
CA LYS A 16 14.09 -0.84 0.89
C LYS A 16 15.13 -0.35 -0.12
N LEU A 17 16.02 0.56 0.30
CA LEU A 17 17.10 1.09 -0.56
C LEU A 17 18.06 -0.02 -1.02
N GLY A 18 18.39 -0.98 -0.14
CA GLY A 18 19.21 -2.13 -0.50
C GLY A 18 18.56 -3.01 -1.57
N ILE A 19 17.26 -3.24 -1.47
CA ILE A 19 16.49 -4.02 -2.46
C ILE A 19 16.40 -3.26 -3.80
N GLU A 20 16.19 -1.95 -3.77
CA GLU A 20 16.22 -1.09 -4.97
C GLU A 20 17.60 -1.13 -5.65
N ALA A 21 18.68 -1.04 -4.89
CA ALA A 21 20.04 -1.14 -5.41
C ALA A 21 20.34 -2.54 -6.01
N LEU A 22 19.83 -3.62 -5.40
CA LEU A 22 19.95 -4.98 -5.94
C LEU A 22 19.17 -5.15 -7.26
N TRP A 23 18.08 -4.41 -7.44
CA TRP A 23 17.27 -4.42 -8.65
C TRP A 23 18.01 -3.81 -9.85
N GLU A 24 18.88 -2.83 -9.59
CA GLU A 24 19.69 -2.15 -10.63
C GLU A 24 20.92 -2.96 -11.08
N LEU A 25 21.30 -4.01 -10.34
CA LEU A 25 22.44 -4.87 -10.71
C LEU A 25 22.05 -5.93 -11.75
N THR A 26 22.96 -6.19 -12.69
CA THR A 26 22.79 -7.18 -13.79
C THR A 26 22.54 -8.63 -13.30
N LEU A 27 22.79 -8.91 -12.01
CA LEU A 27 22.47 -10.14 -11.29
C LEU A 27 20.97 -10.35 -11.03
N ALA A 28 20.13 -9.33 -11.26
CA ALA A 28 18.69 -9.39 -11.00
C ALA A 28 18.01 -10.56 -11.71
N LYS A 29 18.39 -10.92 -12.94
CA LYS A 29 17.73 -12.00 -13.70
C LYS A 29 17.76 -13.37 -13.03
N THR A 30 18.81 -13.69 -12.26
CA THR A 30 18.96 -14.99 -11.59
C THR A 30 18.18 -15.07 -10.29
N TYR A 31 17.94 -13.93 -9.65
CA TYR A 31 17.32 -13.86 -8.32
C TYR A 31 16.08 -12.96 -8.27
N MET A 32 15.46 -12.66 -9.41
CA MET A 32 14.32 -11.72 -9.50
C MET A 32 13.22 -12.09 -8.51
N ASP A 33 12.86 -13.38 -8.44
CA ASP A 33 11.80 -13.85 -7.54
C ASP A 33 12.16 -13.65 -6.06
N VAL A 34 13.44 -13.78 -5.71
CA VAL A 34 13.94 -13.55 -4.35
C VAL A 34 13.93 -12.06 -4.02
N ILE A 35 14.43 -11.21 -4.91
CA ILE A 35 14.46 -9.75 -4.74
C ILE A 35 13.02 -9.21 -4.67
N GLN A 36 12.12 -9.71 -5.51
CA GLN A 36 10.71 -9.36 -5.51
C GLN A 36 10.01 -9.82 -4.23
N GLY A 37 10.30 -11.03 -3.74
CA GLY A 37 9.82 -11.52 -2.44
C GLY A 37 10.30 -10.64 -1.28
N MET A 38 11.56 -10.23 -1.28
CA MET A 38 12.10 -9.30 -0.27
C MET A 38 11.42 -7.93 -0.33
N ALA A 39 11.18 -7.39 -1.53
CA ALA A 39 10.49 -6.11 -1.72
C ALA A 39 9.07 -6.16 -1.14
N LEU A 40 8.33 -7.25 -1.40
CA LEU A 40 6.99 -7.48 -0.87
C LEU A 40 7.01 -7.57 0.66
N CYS A 41 7.93 -8.34 1.24
CA CYS A 41 8.06 -8.47 2.70
C CYS A 41 8.38 -7.14 3.38
N VAL A 42 9.33 -6.36 2.83
CA VAL A 42 9.69 -5.04 3.37
C VAL A 42 8.51 -4.06 3.25
N GLY A 43 7.80 -4.07 2.13
CA GLY A 43 6.57 -3.28 1.96
C GLY A 43 5.48 -3.66 2.96
N GLN A 44 5.31 -4.96 3.22
CA GLN A 44 4.34 -5.46 4.20
C GLN A 44 4.72 -5.04 5.63
N VAL A 45 6.00 -5.12 6.00
CA VAL A 45 6.50 -4.65 7.30
C VAL A 45 6.24 -3.16 7.44
N LEU A 46 6.63 -2.32 6.47
CA LEU A 46 6.35 -0.88 6.49
C LEU A 46 4.87 -0.57 6.66
N SER A 47 3.99 -1.27 5.92
CA SER A 47 2.54 -1.10 6.03
C SER A 47 2.01 -1.43 7.42
N ASN A 48 2.46 -2.56 7.99
CA ASN A 48 2.07 -2.99 9.33
C ASN A 48 2.57 -2.00 10.40
N MET A 49 3.81 -1.54 10.29
CA MET A 49 4.39 -0.54 11.19
C MET A 49 3.63 0.78 11.14
N ASN A 50 3.34 1.27 9.94
CA ASN A 50 2.53 2.46 9.76
C ASN A 50 1.13 2.30 10.34
N SER A 51 0.52 1.12 10.21
CA SER A 51 -0.80 0.84 10.78
C SER A 51 -0.80 0.85 12.32
N VAL A 52 0.24 0.29 12.96
CA VAL A 52 0.41 0.31 14.43
C VAL A 52 0.69 1.73 14.94
N LEU A 53 1.53 2.49 14.25
CA LEU A 53 1.79 3.88 14.61
C LEU A 53 0.53 4.74 14.44
N GLN A 54 -0.21 4.55 13.35
CA GLN A 54 -1.48 5.24 13.12
C GLN A 54 -2.54 4.89 14.16
N SER A 55 -2.70 3.62 14.55
CA SER A 55 -3.66 3.24 15.60
C SER A 55 -3.35 3.91 16.93
N HIS A 56 -2.06 4.06 17.28
CA HIS A 56 -1.65 4.81 18.45
C HIS A 56 -1.87 6.32 18.32
N GLN A 57 -1.62 6.92 17.16
CA GLN A 57 -1.90 8.34 16.95
C GLN A 57 -3.41 8.65 16.99
N LEU A 58 -4.24 7.76 16.43
CA LEU A 58 -5.71 7.85 16.47
C LEU A 58 -6.23 7.81 17.92
N GLY A 59 -5.72 6.89 18.74
CA GLY A 59 -6.10 6.77 20.16
C GLY A 59 -5.74 7.97 21.04
N HIS A 60 -4.87 8.87 20.55
CA HIS A 60 -4.46 10.09 21.25
C HIS A 60 -4.93 11.39 20.58
N GLY A 61 -5.78 11.31 19.55
CA GLY A 61 -6.28 12.51 18.83
C GLY A 61 -5.19 13.29 18.08
N LYS A 62 -4.02 12.70 17.80
CA LYS A 62 -2.86 13.35 17.17
C LYS A 62 -2.77 13.13 15.65
N VAL A 63 -3.87 12.74 15.03
CA VAL A 63 -3.88 12.50 13.58
C VAL A 63 -4.19 13.80 12.86
N GLU A 64 -3.15 14.39 12.29
CA GLU A 64 -3.29 15.41 11.25
C GLU A 64 -3.58 14.71 9.92
N LEU A 65 -4.64 15.14 9.24
CA LEU A 65 -5.00 14.70 7.90
C LEU A 65 -4.38 15.67 6.91
N TYR A 66 -3.63 15.14 5.94
CA TYR A 66 -3.05 15.95 4.88
C TYR A 66 -4.01 15.99 3.70
N ALA A 67 -4.94 16.95 3.76
CA ALA A 67 -5.92 17.14 2.70
C ALA A 67 -5.24 17.49 1.37
N SER A 68 -5.56 16.73 0.33
CA SER A 68 -5.11 16.96 -1.04
C SER A 68 -6.24 16.67 -2.01
N LYS A 69 -6.21 17.35 -3.15
CA LYS A 69 -7.18 17.12 -4.23
C LYS A 69 -6.83 15.84 -4.97
N PHE A 70 -7.79 14.93 -5.11
CA PHE A 70 -7.59 13.66 -5.80
C PHE A 70 -8.79 13.24 -6.63
N SER A 71 -8.54 12.32 -7.57
CA SER A 71 -9.56 11.67 -8.40
C SER A 71 -9.82 10.25 -7.90
N THR A 72 -11.09 9.91 -7.62
CA THR A 72 -11.47 8.57 -7.15
C THR A 72 -11.01 7.45 -8.10
N PRO A 73 -11.20 7.55 -9.44
CA PRO A 73 -10.63 6.57 -10.37
C PRO A 73 -9.11 6.37 -10.23
N GLN A 74 -8.34 7.45 -10.07
CA GLN A 74 -6.88 7.35 -9.92
C GLN A 74 -6.48 6.67 -8.60
N MET A 75 -7.18 7.01 -7.50
CA MET A 75 -6.98 6.37 -6.21
C MET A 75 -7.28 4.86 -6.28
N LEU A 76 -8.42 4.47 -6.86
CA LEU A 76 -8.80 3.06 -7.01
C LEU A 76 -7.82 2.29 -7.90
N MET A 77 -7.40 2.90 -9.02
CA MET A 77 -6.40 2.31 -9.92
C MET A 77 -5.09 2.02 -9.18
N ARG A 78 -4.62 2.95 -8.34
CA ARG A 78 -3.41 2.78 -7.53
C ARG A 78 -3.57 1.71 -6.44
N SER A 79 -4.73 1.64 -5.78
CA SER A 79 -5.02 0.58 -4.81
C SER A 79 -5.07 -0.81 -5.45
N CYS A 80 -5.66 -0.93 -6.64
CA CYS A 80 -5.68 -2.18 -7.41
C CYS A 80 -4.29 -2.57 -7.92
N SER A 81 -3.46 -1.62 -8.37
CA SER A 81 -2.11 -1.95 -8.84
C SER A 81 -1.23 -2.51 -7.72
N ILE A 82 -1.38 -2.00 -6.49
CA ILE A 82 -0.66 -2.50 -5.30
C ILE A 82 -1.04 -3.96 -4.98
N THR A 83 -2.32 -4.31 -5.15
CA THR A 83 -2.85 -5.64 -4.78
C THR A 83 -2.90 -6.63 -5.93
N TRP A 84 -2.52 -6.21 -7.15
CA TRP A 84 -2.61 -7.00 -8.38
C TRP A 84 -1.88 -8.33 -8.30
N GLN A 85 -0.64 -8.35 -7.78
CA GLN A 85 0.14 -9.58 -7.71
C GLN A 85 -0.49 -10.60 -6.76
N LEU A 86 -1.03 -10.13 -5.64
CA LEU A 86 -1.71 -10.98 -4.66
C LEU A 86 -3.01 -11.56 -5.25
N ALA A 87 -3.81 -10.73 -5.93
CA ALA A 87 -5.02 -11.18 -6.61
C ALA A 87 -4.70 -12.20 -7.71
N ARG A 88 -3.71 -11.92 -8.56
CA ARG A 88 -3.27 -12.82 -9.63
C ARG A 88 -2.78 -14.17 -9.10
N ALA A 89 -2.03 -14.19 -8.00
CA ALA A 89 -1.55 -15.43 -7.39
C ALA A 89 -2.68 -16.32 -6.87
N LYS A 90 -3.78 -15.72 -6.41
CA LYS A 90 -5.00 -16.43 -6.00
C LYS A 90 -6.04 -16.58 -7.12
N GLN A 91 -5.69 -16.26 -8.36
CA GLN A 91 -6.58 -16.27 -9.52
C GLN A 91 -7.87 -15.46 -9.30
N ILE A 92 -7.77 -14.35 -8.57
CA ILE A 92 -8.89 -13.47 -8.24
C ILE A 92 -8.96 -12.28 -9.20
N LEU A 93 -10.15 -11.98 -9.70
CA LEU A 93 -10.39 -10.84 -10.58
C LEU A 93 -10.83 -9.61 -9.78
N LEU A 94 -10.02 -8.55 -9.85
CA LEU A 94 -10.38 -7.25 -9.28
C LEU A 94 -11.08 -6.39 -10.33
N HIS A 95 -12.33 -6.01 -10.05
CA HIS A 95 -13.11 -5.09 -10.85
C HIS A 95 -13.62 -3.93 -10.00
N TRP A 96 -13.52 -2.70 -10.50
CA TRP A 96 -14.04 -1.50 -9.84
C TRP A 96 -14.95 -0.73 -10.79
N VAL A 97 -16.02 -0.17 -10.23
CA VAL A 97 -16.98 0.66 -10.95
C VAL A 97 -17.17 1.95 -10.16
N VAL A 98 -16.93 3.08 -10.81
CA VAL A 98 -17.28 4.39 -10.24
C VAL A 98 -18.57 4.85 -10.91
N SER A 99 -19.59 5.11 -10.08
CA SER A 99 -20.86 5.64 -10.57
C SER A 99 -20.65 6.96 -11.31
N PRO A 100 -21.25 7.17 -12.50
CA PRO A 100 -21.20 8.44 -13.22
C PRO A 100 -21.55 9.66 -12.37
N LYS A 101 -22.47 9.51 -11.41
CA LYS A 101 -22.86 10.59 -10.48
C LYS A 101 -21.72 11.02 -9.55
N ALA A 102 -20.76 10.13 -9.31
CA ALA A 102 -19.55 10.40 -8.54
C ALA A 102 -18.34 10.78 -9.42
N CYS A 103 -18.37 10.51 -10.74
CA CYS A 103 -17.13 10.30 -11.49
C CYS A 103 -16.60 11.47 -12.34
N TYR A 104 -17.37 12.50 -12.70
CA TYR A 104 -16.95 13.25 -13.89
C TYR A 104 -16.22 14.59 -13.71
N LYS A 105 -16.30 15.29 -12.56
CA LYS A 105 -15.68 16.64 -12.45
C LYS A 105 -15.20 17.08 -11.08
N VAL A 106 -15.30 16.24 -10.04
CA VAL A 106 -15.02 16.67 -8.68
C VAL A 106 -13.69 16.06 -8.24
N LEU A 107 -12.65 16.89 -8.21
CA LEU A 107 -11.50 16.59 -7.35
C LEU A 107 -12.03 16.62 -5.91
N LEU A 108 -12.01 15.47 -5.26
CA LEU A 108 -12.34 15.37 -3.84
C LEU A 108 -11.15 15.84 -3.02
N GLU A 109 -11.40 16.38 -1.85
CA GLU A 109 -10.36 16.84 -0.94
C GLU A 109 -10.34 15.92 0.30
N ALA A 110 -9.25 15.16 0.44
CA ALA A 110 -9.02 14.27 1.57
C ALA A 110 -7.54 13.88 1.66
N ASP A 111 -7.17 13.15 2.71
CA ASP A 111 -5.87 12.47 2.79
C ASP A 111 -5.88 11.21 1.90
N VAL A 112 -5.49 11.39 0.63
CA VAL A 112 -5.55 10.34 -0.40
C VAL A 112 -4.65 9.16 -0.07
N GLU A 113 -3.48 9.38 0.54
CA GLU A 113 -2.56 8.30 0.88
C GLU A 113 -3.16 7.41 1.97
N ARG A 114 -3.82 8.00 2.98
CA ARG A 114 -4.58 7.22 3.97
C ARG A 114 -5.75 6.47 3.35
N LEU A 115 -6.50 7.08 2.43
CA LEU A 115 -7.60 6.40 1.74
C LEU A 115 -7.10 5.22 0.89
N ILE A 116 -5.96 5.37 0.19
CA ILE A 116 -5.31 4.28 -0.53
C ILE A 116 -4.94 3.16 0.45
N GLN A 117 -4.35 3.48 1.59
CA GLN A 117 -3.95 2.50 2.61
C GLN A 117 -5.16 1.73 3.15
N VAL A 118 -6.23 2.42 3.53
CA VAL A 118 -7.48 1.79 3.98
C VAL A 118 -8.05 0.88 2.89
N THR A 119 -8.09 1.36 1.65
CA THR A 119 -8.59 0.59 0.50
C THR A 119 -7.75 -0.65 0.25
N VAL A 120 -6.42 -0.54 0.27
CA VAL A 120 -5.50 -1.69 0.13
C VAL A 120 -5.72 -2.71 1.23
N ASN A 121 -5.88 -2.28 2.49
CA ASN A 121 -6.12 -3.19 3.61
C ASN A 121 -7.43 -3.98 3.45
N LEU A 122 -8.48 -3.33 2.93
CA LEU A 122 -9.74 -3.99 2.61
C LEU A 122 -9.59 -4.97 1.44
N LEU A 123 -8.88 -4.60 0.38
CA LEU A 123 -8.63 -5.46 -0.77
C LEU A 123 -7.79 -6.69 -0.40
N VAL A 124 -6.70 -6.52 0.33
CA VAL A 124 -5.87 -7.63 0.83
C VAL A 124 -6.71 -8.59 1.66
N SER A 125 -7.52 -8.03 2.56
CA SER A 125 -8.44 -8.80 3.38
C SER A 125 -9.46 -9.60 2.55
N ALA A 126 -10.04 -8.98 1.52
CA ALA A 126 -10.97 -9.64 0.62
C ALA A 126 -10.29 -10.76 -0.18
N ILE A 127 -9.16 -10.47 -0.84
CA ILE A 127 -8.39 -11.45 -1.63
C ILE A 127 -7.97 -12.63 -0.76
N THR A 128 -7.51 -12.38 0.46
CA THR A 128 -7.05 -13.44 1.37
C THR A 128 -8.18 -14.38 1.77
N ARG A 129 -9.39 -13.85 2.03
CA ARG A 129 -10.55 -14.62 2.50
C ARG A 129 -11.42 -15.21 1.38
N SER A 130 -11.32 -14.68 0.16
CA SER A 130 -12.00 -15.27 -0.98
C SER A 130 -11.35 -16.61 -1.36
N PRO A 131 -12.13 -17.70 -1.51
CA PRO A 131 -11.61 -19.00 -1.93
C PRO A 131 -11.20 -19.01 -3.40
N GLU A 132 -11.95 -18.31 -4.26
CA GLU A 132 -11.78 -18.20 -5.72
C GLU A 132 -12.64 -17.03 -6.27
N GLY A 133 -12.37 -16.55 -7.49
CA GLY A 133 -13.23 -15.59 -8.22
C GLY A 133 -12.53 -14.39 -8.84
#